data_AF-A0A6J6GXI4-F1
#
_entry.id   AF-A0A6J6GXI4-F1
#
_cell.length_a   1.000
_cell.length_b   1.000
_cell.length_c   1.000
_cell.angle_alpha   90.00
_cell.angle_beta   90.00
_cell.angle_gamma   90.00
#
_symmetry.space_group_name_H-M   'P 1'
#
loop_
_entity.id
_entity.type
_entity.pdbx_description
1 polymer ?
#
loop_
_entity_poly.entity_id
_entity_poly.type
_entity_poly.pdbx_seq_one_letter_code
_entity_poly.pdbx_strand_id
1 'polypeptide(L)'
;MERDPHQLIEGVLLASYAVGCGQAFLYVRGEMALAQERIATALNDAYAAGYIGKNILGSDFSVDVVLTWGAGAYIVGEETALIESLEGNRGMPRLKPPFFPAAKGLYMQPTIVNNVETLSNLPWIVTNGGEAFAALGAETSRGTRMFAVSGHVKNPGVFEVEYGVTTFRDLIFAPQYAGGILGDRALKAFIPGGASAPWFFDEHLDLPLEKVTVDRAGSMLGSGAVIVMDETTDAVKACLRVVRFFARESCGKCTPCREGTTWLQNILQRIQDGYGRPTDLDLLMDVSDNISPGITWPPKQTTICPLGPSAVSPIASAMQRFRPEFEARIAQAEEARHSVPVNFTKASSHG
;
A
#
# COMPACT_ATOMS: atom_id res chain seq x y z
N MET A 1 17.42 2.23 5.71
CA MET A 1 16.99 1.80 7.07
C MET A 1 17.87 0.69 7.63
N GLU A 2 17.71 -0.59 7.24
CA GLU A 2 18.56 -1.65 7.80
C GLU A 2 19.98 -1.65 7.24
N ARG A 3 20.14 -1.43 5.93
CA ARG A 3 21.44 -1.55 5.26
C ARG A 3 22.27 -0.28 5.36
N ASP A 4 21.63 0.86 5.13
CA ASP A 4 22.23 2.18 5.24
C ASP A 4 21.27 3.11 6.00
N PRO A 5 21.42 3.24 7.33
CA PRO A 5 20.67 4.20 8.12
C PRO A 5 21.26 5.62 8.06
N HIS A 6 22.58 5.77 7.81
CA HIS A 6 23.22 7.09 7.77
C HIS A 6 22.78 7.90 6.56
N GLN A 7 22.63 7.27 5.38
CA GLN A 7 22.06 7.95 4.20
C GLN A 7 20.66 8.52 4.48
N LEU A 8 19.81 7.77 5.19
CA LEU A 8 18.49 8.25 5.59
C LEU A 8 18.59 9.44 6.56
N ILE A 9 19.45 9.32 7.57
CA ILE A 9 19.67 10.38 8.57
C ILE A 9 20.17 11.66 7.88
N GLU A 10 21.17 11.57 7.01
CA GLU A 10 21.67 12.72 6.24
C GLU A 10 20.56 13.35 5.39
N GLY A 11 19.73 12.52 4.74
CA GLY A 11 18.54 12.98 4.01
C GLY A 11 17.54 13.75 4.88
N VAL A 12 17.31 13.30 6.12
CA VAL A 12 16.49 14.03 7.10
C VAL A 12 17.12 15.39 7.41
N LEU A 13 18.43 15.45 7.68
CA LEU A 13 19.11 16.70 8.02
C LEU A 13 19.05 17.72 6.86
N LEU A 14 19.28 17.27 5.63
CA LEU A 14 19.18 18.09 4.43
C LEU A 14 17.76 18.65 4.23
N ALA A 15 16.74 17.78 4.38
CA ALA A 15 15.35 18.21 4.29
C ALA A 15 15.01 19.22 5.41
N SER A 16 15.46 18.95 6.64
CA SER A 16 15.23 19.83 7.79
C SER A 16 15.86 21.20 7.61
N TYR A 17 17.08 21.25 7.06
CA TYR A 17 17.75 22.50 6.72
C TYR A 17 16.97 23.28 5.66
N ALA A 18 16.55 22.61 4.57
CA ALA A 18 15.83 23.24 3.47
C ALA A 18 14.49 23.86 3.88
N VAL A 19 13.77 23.24 4.83
CA VAL A 19 12.47 23.72 5.32
C VAL A 19 12.57 24.54 6.60
N GLY A 20 13.77 24.69 7.17
CA GLY A 20 14.02 25.44 8.40
C GLY A 20 13.40 24.83 9.65
N CYS A 21 13.26 23.50 9.74
CA CYS A 21 12.73 22.86 10.93
C CYS A 21 13.82 22.48 11.94
N GLY A 22 13.58 22.77 13.23
CA GLY A 22 14.49 22.43 14.33
C GLY A 22 14.24 21.06 14.97
N GLN A 23 13.22 20.32 14.52
CA GLN A 23 12.89 19.00 15.05
C GLN A 23 12.39 18.09 13.93
N ALA A 24 12.87 16.85 13.93
CA ALA A 24 12.44 15.80 13.02
C ALA A 24 12.06 14.53 13.79
N PHE A 25 11.09 13.80 13.27
CA PHE A 25 10.62 12.54 13.85
C PHE A 25 10.76 11.42 12.82
N LEU A 26 11.48 10.36 13.19
CA LEU A 26 11.58 9.13 12.41
C LEU A 26 10.59 8.12 12.97
N TYR A 27 9.44 7.97 12.31
CA TYR A 27 8.43 6.98 12.69
C TYR A 27 8.72 5.64 12.01
N VAL A 28 9.17 4.65 12.77
CA VAL A 28 9.48 3.30 12.26
C VAL A 28 8.41 2.33 12.74
N ARG A 29 7.84 1.55 11.81
CA ARG A 29 6.82 0.54 12.16
C ARG A 29 7.32 -0.44 13.23
N GLY A 30 6.41 -0.90 14.08
CA GLY A 30 6.73 -1.70 15.26
C GLY A 30 7.37 -3.05 14.98
N GLU A 31 7.11 -3.64 13.81
CA GLU A 31 7.64 -4.97 13.45
C GLU A 31 9.09 -4.96 12.98
N MET A 32 9.71 -3.79 12.73
CA MET A 32 11.05 -3.69 12.17
C MET A 32 12.11 -3.47 13.25
N ALA A 33 12.21 -4.38 14.22
CA ALA A 33 13.13 -4.28 15.35
C ALA A 33 14.59 -4.06 14.91
N LEU A 34 15.07 -4.83 13.92
CA LEU A 34 16.44 -4.68 13.40
C LEU A 34 16.68 -3.28 12.80
N ALA A 35 15.70 -2.74 12.07
CA ALA A 35 15.81 -1.40 11.52
C ALA A 35 15.81 -0.33 12.62
N GLN A 36 14.98 -0.48 13.64
CA GLN A 36 14.92 0.42 14.80
C GLN A 36 16.27 0.43 15.53
N GLU A 37 16.84 -0.74 15.83
CA GLU A 37 18.16 -0.85 16.48
C GLU A 37 19.25 -0.17 15.65
N ARG A 38 19.33 -0.45 14.35
CA ARG A 38 20.36 0.13 13.48
C ARG A 38 20.22 1.63 13.31
N ILE A 39 19.00 2.14 13.19
CA ILE A 39 18.74 3.59 13.13
C ILE A 39 19.10 4.24 14.47
N ALA A 40 18.75 3.62 15.60
CA ALA A 40 19.12 4.13 16.92
C ALA A 40 20.64 4.22 17.09
N THR A 41 21.39 3.18 16.69
CA THR A 41 22.85 3.20 16.68
C THR A 41 23.38 4.33 15.80
N ALA A 42 22.90 4.43 14.55
CA ALA A 42 23.36 5.47 13.61
C ALA A 42 23.03 6.89 14.08
N LEU A 43 21.89 7.09 14.76
CA LEU A 43 21.57 8.36 15.40
C LEU A 43 22.56 8.66 16.52
N ASN A 44 22.85 7.71 17.42
CA ASN A 44 23.84 7.91 18.49
C ASN A 44 25.21 8.30 17.93
N ASP A 45 25.65 7.63 16.86
CA ASP A 45 26.91 7.95 16.18
C ASP A 45 26.88 9.38 15.60
N ALA A 46 25.77 9.79 14.98
CA ALA A 46 25.60 11.12 14.42
C ALA A 46 25.54 12.23 15.48
N TYR A 47 24.90 11.97 16.64
CA TYR A 47 24.94 12.88 17.80
C TYR A 47 26.36 12.98 18.38
N ALA A 48 27.06 11.86 18.55
CA ALA A 48 28.42 11.84 19.09
C ALA A 48 29.43 12.58 18.19
N ALA A 49 29.23 12.51 16.88
CA ALA A 49 30.03 13.22 15.88
C ALA A 49 29.65 14.71 15.72
N GLY A 50 28.58 15.18 16.38
CA GLY A 50 28.11 16.56 16.25
C GLY A 50 27.42 16.88 14.91
N TYR A 51 26.94 15.85 14.21
CA TYR A 51 26.13 16.01 12.99
C TYR A 51 24.65 16.24 13.28
N ILE A 52 24.19 15.96 14.51
CA ILE A 52 22.84 16.25 15.01
C ILE A 52 22.97 17.00 16.33
N GLY A 53 22.03 17.91 16.61
CA GLY A 53 22.00 18.71 17.82
C GLY A 53 22.18 20.20 17.54
N LYS A 54 22.92 20.89 18.42
CA LYS A 54 23.09 22.34 18.37
C LYS A 54 24.27 22.75 17.49
N ASN A 55 24.09 23.81 16.71
CA ASN A 55 25.13 24.48 15.93
C ASN A 55 25.93 23.47 15.08
N ILE A 56 25.22 22.70 14.24
CA ILE A 56 25.78 21.57 13.50
C ILE A 56 26.96 22.05 12.67
N LEU A 57 28.13 21.42 12.86
CA LEU A 57 29.40 21.81 12.21
C LEU A 57 29.80 23.28 12.40
N GLY A 58 29.39 23.90 13.51
CA GLY A 58 29.66 25.30 13.81
C GLY A 58 28.76 26.30 13.08
N SER A 59 27.71 25.83 12.39
CA SER A 59 26.68 26.68 11.79
C SER A 59 25.70 27.24 12.84
N ASP A 60 24.79 28.11 12.42
CA ASP A 60 23.64 28.57 13.21
C ASP A 60 22.45 27.58 13.16
N PHE A 61 22.54 26.55 12.31
CA PHE A 61 21.50 25.53 12.18
C PHE A 61 21.60 24.48 13.29
N SER A 62 20.44 24.09 13.81
CA SER A 62 20.31 23.07 14.83
C SER A 62 19.08 22.23 14.52
N VAL A 63 19.20 20.90 14.66
CA VAL A 63 18.05 20.00 14.54
C VAL A 63 18.19 18.85 15.54
N ASP A 64 17.08 18.50 16.16
CA ASP A 64 16.95 17.30 17.00
C ASP A 64 16.14 16.23 16.26
N VAL A 65 16.57 14.97 16.34
CA VAL A 65 15.93 13.85 15.64
C VAL A 65 15.45 12.82 16.65
N VAL A 66 14.13 12.64 16.70
CA VAL A 66 13.46 11.70 17.61
C VAL A 66 13.08 10.43 16.84
N LEU A 67 13.60 9.28 17.27
CA LEU A 67 13.15 7.98 16.77
C LEU A 67 11.89 7.55 17.53
N THR A 68 10.79 7.33 16.81
CA THR A 68 9.51 6.88 17.38
C THR A 68 9.12 5.51 16.83
N TRP A 69 8.64 4.64 17.73
CA TRP A 69 8.27 3.28 17.40
C TRP A 69 6.76 3.19 17.20
N GLY A 70 6.33 2.63 16.07
CA GLY A 70 4.94 2.25 15.86
C GLY A 70 4.56 0.96 16.58
N ALA A 71 3.28 0.61 16.53
CA ALA A 71 2.72 -0.56 17.23
C ALA A 71 1.87 -1.47 16.32
N GLY A 72 2.24 -1.56 15.03
CA GLY A 72 1.63 -2.52 14.10
C GLY A 72 0.25 -2.15 13.60
N ALA A 73 0.13 -0.97 12.98
CA ALA A 73 -1.07 -0.57 12.27
C ALA A 73 -0.69 -0.01 10.89
N TYR A 74 -1.33 -0.49 9.82
CA TYR A 74 -1.10 0.01 8.47
C TYR A 74 -1.62 1.45 8.32
N ILE A 75 -2.74 1.77 8.97
CA ILE A 75 -3.37 3.09 8.84
C ILE A 75 -2.49 4.25 9.33
N VAL A 76 -1.56 4.01 10.27
CA VAL A 76 -0.61 5.05 10.71
C VAL A 76 0.50 5.33 9.70
N GLY A 77 0.53 4.63 8.57
CA GLY A 77 1.31 5.04 7.40
C GLY A 77 0.66 6.20 6.62
N GLU A 78 -0.63 6.49 6.85
CA GLU A 78 -1.28 7.68 6.28
C GLU A 78 -0.80 8.93 7.00
N GLU A 79 -0.46 9.96 6.22
CA GLU A 79 0.19 11.20 6.67
C GLU A 79 -0.43 11.80 7.95
N THR A 80 -1.76 11.96 7.99
CA THR A 80 -2.43 12.60 9.14
C THR A 80 -2.66 11.64 10.30
N ALA A 81 -2.82 10.35 10.04
CA ALA A 81 -2.88 9.32 11.07
C ALA A 81 -1.53 9.08 11.75
N LEU A 82 -0.42 9.21 11.02
CA LEU A 82 0.94 9.18 11.54
C LEU A 82 1.12 10.29 12.58
N ILE A 83 0.68 11.50 12.24
CA ILE A 83 0.73 12.66 13.15
C ILE A 83 -0.08 12.39 14.41
N GLU A 84 -1.32 11.91 14.28
CA GLU A 84 -2.14 11.55 15.44
C GLU A 84 -1.49 10.48 16.32
N SER A 85 -0.87 9.46 15.71
CA SER A 85 -0.14 8.43 16.45
C SER A 85 1.08 8.99 17.17
N LEU A 86 1.82 9.93 16.56
CA LEU A 86 2.96 10.62 17.18
C LEU A 86 2.54 11.48 18.37
N GLU A 87 1.35 12.09 18.31
CA GLU A 87 0.80 12.87 19.42
C GLU A 87 0.32 12.02 20.61
N GLY A 88 0.41 10.68 20.49
CA GLY A 88 -0.07 9.74 21.52
C GLY A 88 -1.57 9.44 21.42
N ASN A 89 -2.25 9.95 20.39
CA ASN A 89 -3.65 9.63 20.12
C ASN A 89 -3.75 8.28 19.37
N ARG A 90 -4.99 7.79 19.24
CA ARG A 90 -5.26 6.69 18.31
C ARG A 90 -4.97 7.18 16.89
N GLY A 91 -4.25 6.37 16.11
CA GLY A 91 -3.87 6.63 14.71
C GLY A 91 -5.04 6.70 13.74
N MET A 92 -5.93 7.68 13.91
CA MET A 92 -7.09 7.90 13.07
C MET A 92 -6.89 9.16 12.23
N PRO A 93 -6.97 9.09 10.89
CA PRO A 93 -6.73 10.25 10.02
C PRO A 93 -7.57 11.48 10.40
N ARG A 94 -6.98 12.67 10.21
CA ARG A 94 -7.67 13.96 10.33
C ARG A 94 -8.41 14.25 9.02
N LEU A 95 -9.61 14.81 9.11
CA LEU A 95 -10.33 15.25 7.91
C LEU A 95 -9.66 16.52 7.36
N LYS A 96 -9.23 16.47 6.11
CA LYS A 96 -8.79 17.64 5.34
C LYS A 96 -10.06 18.36 4.80
N PRO A 97 -10.20 19.71 4.78
CA PRO A 97 -9.75 20.80 5.68
C PRO A 97 -10.36 20.78 7.11
N PRO A 98 -9.83 21.55 8.09
CA PRO A 98 -8.73 22.51 8.02
C PRO A 98 -7.34 21.93 8.32
N PHE A 99 -7.23 20.62 8.54
CA PHE A 99 -6.00 19.94 8.96
C PHE A 99 -5.12 19.57 7.77
N PHE A 100 -4.50 20.58 7.15
CA PHE A 100 -3.40 20.36 6.22
C PHE A 100 -2.09 20.34 7.02
N PRO A 101 -1.32 19.24 7.03
CA PRO A 101 -0.11 19.13 7.86
C PRO A 101 0.87 20.28 7.68
N ALA A 102 1.06 20.75 6.45
CA ALA A 102 1.91 21.90 6.14
C ALA A 102 1.51 23.20 6.86
N ALA A 103 0.27 23.33 7.34
CA ALA A 103 -0.21 24.46 8.13
C ALA A 103 -0.51 24.10 9.59
N LYS A 104 -1.08 22.91 9.83
CA LYS A 104 -1.58 22.42 11.13
C LYS A 104 -1.33 20.90 11.24
N GLY A 105 -0.07 20.56 11.47
CA GLY A 105 0.42 19.19 11.58
C GLY A 105 0.64 18.76 13.04
N LEU A 106 1.83 18.28 13.33
CA LEU A 106 2.23 17.74 14.62
C LEU A 106 2.24 18.84 15.68
N TYR A 107 1.52 18.63 16.78
CA TYR A 107 1.33 19.62 17.86
C TYR A 107 0.87 20.98 17.33
N MET A 108 0.04 20.95 16.28
CA MET A 108 -0.49 22.12 15.56
C MET A 108 0.58 23.00 14.89
N GLN A 109 1.83 22.54 14.80
CA GLN A 109 2.90 23.21 14.06
C GLN A 109 2.87 22.80 12.59
N PRO A 110 3.38 23.64 11.67
CA PRO A 110 3.66 23.24 10.29
C PRO A 110 4.53 21.97 10.26
N THR A 111 4.08 20.94 9.55
CA THR A 111 4.77 19.65 9.46
C THR A 111 4.67 19.09 8.05
N ILE A 112 5.76 18.53 7.56
CA ILE A 112 5.81 17.84 6.27
C ILE A 112 6.18 16.38 6.55
N VAL A 113 5.44 15.45 5.97
CA VAL A 113 5.70 14.01 6.09
C VAL A 113 6.26 13.50 4.77
N ASN A 114 7.42 12.84 4.82
CA ASN A 114 8.07 12.25 3.65
C ASN A 114 8.35 10.76 3.88
N ASN A 115 8.33 9.98 2.80
CA ASN A 115 8.77 8.60 2.86
C ASN A 115 10.29 8.51 2.97
N VAL A 116 10.78 7.41 3.56
CA VAL A 116 12.21 7.12 3.71
C VAL A 116 12.95 7.08 2.36
N GLU A 117 12.33 6.57 1.28
CA GLU A 117 12.91 6.54 -0.06
C GLU A 117 13.18 7.96 -0.56
N THR A 118 12.19 8.85 -0.44
CA THR A 118 12.30 10.25 -0.85
C THR A 118 13.46 10.95 -0.15
N LEU A 119 13.58 10.78 1.16
CA LEU A 119 14.64 11.41 1.94
C LEU A 119 16.01 10.79 1.64
N SER A 120 16.08 9.48 1.43
CA SER A 120 17.35 8.78 1.16
C SER A 120 17.96 9.14 -0.21
N ASN A 121 17.16 9.67 -1.15
CA ASN A 121 17.67 10.20 -2.41
C ASN A 121 18.37 11.56 -2.27
N LEU A 122 18.08 12.32 -1.20
CA LEU A 122 18.57 13.70 -1.05
C LEU A 122 20.10 13.83 -0.96
N PRO A 123 20.84 13.00 -0.19
CA PRO A 123 22.30 13.09 -0.14
C PRO A 123 22.96 12.96 -1.52
N TRP A 124 22.48 12.01 -2.32
CA TRP A 124 22.99 11.79 -3.67
C TRP A 124 22.65 12.98 -4.58
N ILE A 125 21.41 13.49 -4.52
CA ILE A 125 20.97 14.64 -5.32
C ILE A 125 21.77 15.90 -4.99
N VAL A 126 22.01 16.18 -3.71
CA VAL A 126 22.78 17.36 -3.28
C VAL A 126 24.24 17.24 -3.69
N THR A 127 24.81 16.04 -3.62
CA THR A 127 26.21 15.79 -3.99
C THR A 127 26.44 15.87 -5.50
N ASN A 128 25.54 15.32 -6.31
CA ASN A 128 25.72 15.17 -7.76
C ASN A 128 24.96 16.22 -8.59
N GLY A 129 24.09 17.00 -7.96
CA GLY A 129 23.25 18.00 -8.60
C GLY A 129 21.90 17.45 -9.07
N GLY A 130 20.86 18.28 -8.95
CA GLY A 130 19.50 17.93 -9.36
C GLY A 130 19.35 17.63 -10.86
N GLU A 131 20.17 18.27 -11.70
CA GLU A 131 20.20 17.99 -13.15
C GLU A 131 20.68 16.57 -13.46
N ALA A 132 21.66 16.05 -12.71
CA ALA A 132 22.12 14.67 -12.88
C ALA A 132 21.04 13.65 -12.50
N PHE A 133 20.27 13.92 -11.44
CA PHE A 133 19.12 13.10 -11.08
C PHE A 133 18.00 13.19 -12.12
N ALA A 134 17.75 14.39 -12.65
CA ALA A 134 16.74 14.63 -13.68
C ALA A 134 17.14 14.12 -15.08
N ALA A 135 18.42 13.83 -15.31
CA ALA A 135 18.88 13.17 -16.53
C ALA A 135 18.44 11.70 -16.59
N LEU A 136 18.13 11.10 -15.44
CA LEU A 136 17.55 9.77 -15.34
C LEU A 136 16.02 9.83 -15.41
N GLY A 137 15.43 8.79 -15.95
CA GLY A 137 14.00 8.55 -15.94
C GLY A 137 13.22 9.31 -17.02
N ALA A 138 11.92 9.05 -17.07
CA ALA A 138 11.00 9.65 -18.03
C ALA A 138 10.71 11.13 -17.71
N GLU A 139 10.20 11.88 -18.69
CA GLU A 139 10.01 13.34 -18.60
C GLU A 139 9.23 13.77 -17.34
N THR A 140 8.17 13.03 -17.00
CA THR A 140 7.28 13.33 -15.87
C THR A 140 7.56 12.49 -14.62
N SER A 141 8.62 11.67 -14.64
CA SER A 141 8.97 10.70 -13.61
C SER A 141 10.50 10.53 -13.57
N ARG A 142 11.16 11.59 -13.11
CA ARG A 142 12.62 11.71 -13.08
C ARG A 142 13.27 10.86 -11.99
N GLY A 143 14.53 10.50 -12.20
CA GLY A 143 15.36 9.81 -11.23
C GLY A 143 15.21 8.29 -11.24
N THR A 144 15.61 7.69 -10.13
CA THR A 144 15.44 6.26 -9.86
C THR A 144 14.34 6.03 -8.83
N ARG A 145 13.85 4.80 -8.79
CA ARG A 145 12.82 4.38 -7.83
C ARG A 145 13.04 2.92 -7.43
N MET A 146 12.73 2.59 -6.18
CA MET A 146 12.78 1.23 -5.68
C MET A 146 11.44 0.52 -5.88
N PHE A 147 11.48 -0.67 -6.47
CA PHE A 147 10.33 -1.57 -6.62
C PHE A 147 10.58 -2.88 -5.87
N ALA A 148 9.65 -3.24 -4.99
CA ALA A 148 9.64 -4.53 -4.30
C ALA A 148 8.77 -5.50 -5.09
N VAL A 149 9.36 -6.54 -5.68
CA VAL A 149 8.64 -7.57 -6.45
C VAL A 149 8.48 -8.82 -5.59
N SER A 150 7.24 -9.29 -5.49
CA SER A 150 6.86 -10.46 -4.69
C SER A 150 5.80 -11.30 -5.39
N GLY A 151 5.40 -12.42 -4.78
CA GLY A 151 4.43 -13.35 -5.35
C GLY A 151 5.10 -14.44 -6.19
N HIS A 152 4.45 -14.86 -7.28
CA HIS A 152 4.87 -15.99 -8.12
C HIS A 152 5.97 -15.62 -9.11
N VAL A 153 7.11 -15.11 -8.61
CA VAL A 153 8.32 -14.83 -9.42
C VAL A 153 9.48 -15.72 -8.98
N LYS A 154 10.47 -15.92 -9.86
CA LYS A 154 11.65 -16.73 -9.54
C LYS A 154 12.55 -16.07 -8.48
N ASN A 155 12.78 -14.76 -8.63
CA ASN A 155 13.67 -14.00 -7.76
C ASN A 155 12.92 -12.82 -7.10
N PRO A 156 12.15 -13.05 -6.02
CA PRO A 156 11.52 -11.96 -5.28
C PRO A 156 12.59 -11.09 -4.60
N GLY A 157 12.39 -9.78 -4.59
CA GLY A 157 13.41 -8.85 -4.12
C GLY A 157 13.02 -7.39 -4.24
N VAL A 158 13.94 -6.51 -3.88
CA VAL A 158 13.81 -5.07 -4.10
C VAL A 158 14.84 -4.65 -5.12
N PHE A 159 14.38 -3.99 -6.18
CA PHE A 159 15.19 -3.56 -7.31
C PHE A 159 15.07 -2.04 -7.45
N GLU A 160 16.21 -1.36 -7.53
CA GLU A 160 16.26 0.03 -7.94
C GLU A 160 16.29 0.09 -9.46
N VAL A 161 15.39 0.88 -10.04
CA VAL A 161 15.24 1.00 -11.49
C VAL A 161 15.19 2.47 -11.89
N GLU A 162 15.56 2.75 -13.13
CA GLU A 162 15.35 4.05 -13.74
C GLU A 162 13.85 4.29 -13.99
N TYR A 163 13.32 5.36 -13.39
CA TYR A 163 11.88 5.56 -13.25
C TYR A 163 11.23 5.95 -14.58
N GLY A 164 10.17 5.26 -14.99
CA GLY A 164 9.48 5.50 -16.26
C GLY A 164 10.20 5.04 -17.54
N VAL A 165 11.43 4.52 -17.45
CA VAL A 165 12.15 3.88 -18.57
C VAL A 165 11.95 2.36 -18.54
N THR A 166 12.06 1.78 -17.35
CA THR A 166 11.86 0.34 -17.15
C THR A 166 10.37 -0.01 -17.24
N THR A 167 10.00 -1.11 -17.91
CA THR A 167 8.61 -1.59 -18.00
C THR A 167 8.28 -2.63 -16.92
N PHE A 168 6.99 -2.97 -16.75
CA PHE A 168 6.62 -4.13 -15.92
C PHE A 168 7.17 -5.44 -16.48
N ARG A 169 7.26 -5.58 -17.82
CA ARG A 169 7.85 -6.74 -18.48
C ARG A 169 9.31 -6.90 -18.07
N ASP A 170 10.08 -5.81 -18.13
CA ASP A 170 11.48 -5.83 -17.71
C ASP A 170 11.57 -6.26 -16.24
N LEU A 171 10.86 -5.55 -15.35
CA LEU A 171 10.90 -5.78 -13.91
C LEU A 171 10.53 -7.23 -13.53
N ILE A 172 9.53 -7.82 -14.18
CA ILE A 172 9.02 -9.16 -13.87
C ILE A 172 9.85 -10.26 -14.55
N PHE A 173 10.28 -10.07 -15.79
CA PHE A 173 10.86 -11.15 -16.61
C PHE A 173 12.37 -11.07 -16.82
N ALA A 174 12.99 -9.90 -16.70
CA ALA A 174 14.41 -9.77 -16.99
C ALA A 174 15.29 -10.47 -15.93
N PRO A 175 16.38 -11.15 -16.33
CA PRO A 175 17.23 -11.91 -15.41
C PRO A 175 17.88 -11.09 -14.28
N GLN A 176 18.15 -9.81 -14.53
CA GLN A 176 18.71 -8.88 -13.54
C GLN A 176 17.70 -8.44 -12.46
N TYR A 177 16.41 -8.69 -12.69
CA TYR A 177 15.32 -8.38 -11.78
C TYR A 177 14.66 -9.68 -11.29
N ALA A 178 13.34 -9.83 -11.47
CA ALA A 178 12.61 -10.97 -10.91
C ALA A 178 12.78 -12.29 -11.70
N GLY A 179 13.36 -12.26 -12.91
CA GLY A 179 13.77 -13.44 -13.66
C GLY A 179 12.65 -14.30 -14.24
N GLY A 180 11.41 -13.79 -14.27
CA GLY A 180 10.24 -14.47 -14.80
C GLY A 180 9.34 -15.09 -13.74
N ILE A 181 8.27 -15.72 -14.21
CA ILE A 181 7.27 -16.38 -13.37
C ILE A 181 7.82 -17.68 -12.80
N LEU A 182 7.49 -17.96 -11.54
CA LEU A 182 7.90 -19.18 -10.86
C LEU A 182 7.40 -20.42 -11.61
N GLY A 183 8.32 -21.33 -11.95
CA GLY A 183 8.00 -22.55 -12.70
C GLY A 183 7.58 -22.33 -14.16
N ASP A 184 7.92 -21.18 -14.74
CA ASP A 184 7.62 -20.83 -16.14
C ASP A 184 6.12 -20.89 -16.49
N ARG A 185 5.27 -20.68 -15.48
CA ARG A 185 3.81 -20.63 -15.60
C ARG A 185 3.36 -19.36 -16.31
N ALA A 186 2.13 -19.37 -16.80
CA ALA A 186 1.52 -18.17 -17.36
C ALA A 186 1.18 -17.14 -16.26
N LEU A 187 1.31 -15.86 -16.62
CA LEU A 187 0.85 -14.74 -15.80
C LEU A 187 -0.68 -14.71 -15.80
N LYS A 188 -1.29 -14.61 -14.61
CA LYS A 188 -2.74 -14.40 -14.46
C LYS A 188 -3.08 -12.93 -14.26
N ALA A 189 -2.39 -12.28 -13.34
CA ALA A 189 -2.57 -10.88 -12.99
C ALA A 189 -1.37 -10.39 -12.16
N PHE A 190 -1.25 -9.08 -11.98
CA PHE A 190 -0.31 -8.49 -11.03
C PHE A 190 -0.86 -7.21 -10.42
N ILE A 191 -0.41 -6.88 -9.22
CA ILE A 191 -0.74 -5.62 -8.55
C ILE A 191 0.44 -4.67 -8.77
N PRO A 192 0.28 -3.53 -9.47
CA PRO A 192 1.40 -2.75 -9.99
C PRO A 192 2.11 -1.86 -8.96
N GLY A 193 1.49 -1.54 -7.81
CA GLY A 193 2.04 -0.57 -6.88
C GLY A 193 1.99 -0.93 -5.40
N GLY A 194 1.08 -1.82 -5.01
CA GLY A 194 0.80 -2.20 -3.64
C GLY A 194 -0.67 -2.62 -3.53
N ALA A 195 -1.05 -3.21 -2.41
CA ALA A 195 -2.37 -3.83 -2.24
C ALA A 195 -3.58 -2.91 -2.54
N SER A 196 -3.40 -1.59 -2.51
CA SER A 196 -4.42 -0.58 -2.82
C SER A 196 -4.65 -0.35 -4.32
N ALA A 197 -3.74 -0.83 -5.18
CA ALA A 197 -3.78 -0.59 -6.61
C ALA A 197 -4.76 -1.56 -7.31
N PRO A 198 -5.59 -1.08 -8.26
CA PRO A 198 -6.30 -1.94 -9.20
C PRO A 198 -5.34 -2.91 -9.91
N TRP A 199 -5.78 -4.13 -10.17
CA TRP A 199 -4.91 -5.16 -10.75
C TRP A 199 -4.72 -4.92 -12.24
N PHE A 200 -3.53 -5.27 -12.70
CA PHE A 200 -3.15 -5.33 -14.08
C PHE A 200 -2.99 -6.77 -14.54
N PHE A 201 -2.87 -6.91 -15.86
CA PHE A 201 -2.87 -8.19 -16.56
C PHE A 201 -1.85 -8.16 -17.70
N ASP A 202 -1.73 -9.26 -18.45
CA ASP A 202 -0.73 -9.45 -19.50
C ASP A 202 -0.58 -8.26 -20.47
N GLU A 203 -1.69 -7.66 -20.91
CA GLU A 203 -1.68 -6.52 -21.83
C GLU A 203 -1.04 -5.23 -21.25
N HIS A 204 -0.83 -5.18 -19.94
CA HIS A 204 -0.22 -4.04 -19.24
C HIS A 204 1.28 -4.23 -19.00
N LEU A 205 1.88 -5.37 -19.40
CA LEU A 205 3.28 -5.66 -19.14
C LEU A 205 4.24 -4.67 -19.80
N ASP A 206 3.90 -4.20 -20.99
CA ASP A 206 4.75 -3.26 -21.74
C ASP A 206 4.56 -1.81 -21.32
N LEU A 207 3.74 -1.53 -20.30
CA LEU A 207 3.64 -0.20 -19.74
C LEU A 207 4.93 0.17 -18.99
N PRO A 208 5.49 1.36 -19.23
CA PRO A 208 6.57 1.88 -18.41
C PRO A 208 6.11 2.05 -16.97
N LEU A 209 7.05 1.87 -16.04
CA LEU A 209 6.89 2.14 -14.61
C LEU A 209 6.85 3.66 -14.39
N GLU A 210 5.86 4.35 -14.95
CA GLU A 210 5.66 5.80 -14.88
C GLU A 210 4.27 6.11 -14.30
N LYS A 211 4.19 7.03 -13.33
CA LYS A 211 2.92 7.35 -12.65
C LYS A 211 1.82 7.75 -13.63
N VAL A 212 2.11 8.67 -14.54
CA VAL A 212 1.11 9.22 -15.47
C VAL A 212 0.57 8.11 -16.39
N THR A 213 1.44 7.23 -16.87
CA THR A 213 1.08 6.13 -17.76
C THR A 213 0.23 5.08 -17.04
N VAL A 214 0.61 4.69 -15.83
CA VAL A 214 -0.15 3.74 -15.01
C VAL A 214 -1.49 4.32 -14.56
N ASP A 215 -1.54 5.60 -14.21
CA ASP A 215 -2.79 6.29 -13.86
C ASP A 215 -3.77 6.30 -15.04
N ARG A 216 -3.29 6.55 -16.27
CA ARG A 216 -4.13 6.52 -17.48
C ARG A 216 -4.64 5.11 -17.80
N ALA A 217 -3.88 4.08 -17.44
CA ALA A 217 -4.29 2.69 -17.58
C ALA A 217 -5.25 2.21 -16.46
N GLY A 218 -5.66 3.09 -15.54
CA GLY A 218 -6.69 2.77 -14.55
C GLY A 218 -6.16 2.17 -13.24
N SER A 219 -4.87 2.31 -12.94
CA SER A 219 -4.27 1.85 -11.68
C SER A 219 -3.26 2.85 -11.13
N MET A 220 -2.46 2.46 -10.14
CA MET A 220 -1.41 3.28 -9.54
C MET A 220 -0.14 2.51 -9.23
N LEU A 221 1.00 3.21 -9.28
CA LEU A 221 2.29 2.68 -8.83
C LEU A 221 2.48 2.68 -7.32
N GLY A 222 1.61 3.34 -6.55
CA GLY A 222 1.58 3.24 -5.07
C GLY A 222 2.96 3.37 -4.44
N SER A 223 3.35 2.35 -3.66
CA SER A 223 4.65 2.24 -2.98
C SER A 223 5.70 1.44 -3.77
N GLY A 224 5.43 1.11 -5.05
CA GLY A 224 6.30 0.24 -5.85
C GLY A 224 6.31 -1.22 -5.39
N ALA A 225 5.33 -1.66 -4.61
CA ALA A 225 5.22 -3.03 -4.11
C ALA A 225 4.42 -3.91 -5.10
N VAL A 226 5.12 -4.44 -6.10
CA VAL A 226 4.56 -5.30 -7.14
C VAL A 226 4.28 -6.71 -6.60
N ILE A 227 3.07 -7.22 -6.82
CA ILE A 227 2.67 -8.57 -6.45
C ILE A 227 2.25 -9.33 -7.70
N VAL A 228 2.96 -10.40 -8.05
CA VAL A 228 2.72 -11.18 -9.27
C VAL A 228 1.92 -12.44 -8.95
N MET A 229 0.88 -12.71 -9.73
CA MET A 229 -0.01 -13.86 -9.60
C MET A 229 0.02 -14.71 -10.88
N ASP A 230 0.38 -15.99 -10.75
CA ASP A 230 0.36 -16.93 -11.87
C ASP A 230 -1.03 -17.55 -12.09
N GLU A 231 -1.16 -18.35 -13.15
CA GLU A 231 -2.39 -19.06 -13.53
C GLU A 231 -2.98 -19.96 -12.44
N THR A 232 -2.20 -20.38 -11.43
CA THR A 232 -2.68 -21.22 -10.32
C THR A 232 -3.39 -20.43 -9.23
N THR A 233 -3.30 -19.10 -9.28
CA THR A 233 -3.88 -18.22 -8.27
C THR A 233 -5.40 -18.27 -8.31
N ASP A 234 -6.02 -18.53 -7.17
CA ASP A 234 -7.47 -18.39 -6.98
C ASP A 234 -7.85 -16.92 -6.80
N ALA A 235 -8.53 -16.32 -7.77
CA ALA A 235 -8.77 -14.88 -7.78
C ALA A 235 -9.74 -14.46 -6.66
N VAL A 236 -10.71 -15.31 -6.32
CA VAL A 236 -11.67 -15.08 -5.23
C VAL A 236 -10.93 -15.04 -3.89
N LYS A 237 -10.03 -16.01 -3.65
CA LYS A 237 -9.22 -16.07 -2.44
C LYS A 237 -8.22 -14.92 -2.35
N ALA A 238 -7.60 -14.55 -3.47
CA ALA A 238 -6.69 -13.40 -3.52
C ALA A 238 -7.44 -12.10 -3.19
N CYS A 239 -8.60 -11.86 -3.80
CA CYS A 239 -9.47 -10.73 -3.51
C CYS A 239 -9.87 -10.69 -2.03
N LEU A 240 -10.41 -11.79 -1.49
CA LEU A 240 -10.76 -11.92 -0.08
C LEU A 240 -9.58 -11.60 0.84
N ARG A 241 -8.37 -12.07 0.51
CA ARG A 241 -7.19 -11.85 1.34
C ARG A 241 -6.84 -10.36 1.44
N VAL A 242 -6.91 -9.63 0.32
CA VAL A 242 -6.63 -8.18 0.28
C VAL A 242 -7.74 -7.40 1.00
N VAL A 243 -9.01 -7.72 0.76
CA VAL A 243 -10.13 -7.05 1.45
C VAL A 243 -10.07 -7.30 2.96
N ARG A 244 -9.78 -8.53 3.39
CA ARG A 244 -9.61 -8.88 4.80
C ARG A 244 -8.45 -8.13 5.46
N PHE A 245 -7.38 -7.85 4.72
CA PHE A 245 -6.30 -6.99 5.20
C PHE A 245 -6.83 -5.58 5.48
N PHE A 246 -7.48 -4.93 4.51
CA PHE A 246 -8.00 -3.57 4.72
C PHE A 246 -9.10 -3.48 5.79
N ALA A 247 -9.96 -4.49 5.90
CA ALA A 247 -10.96 -4.56 6.96
C ALA A 247 -10.32 -4.62 8.36
N ARG A 248 -9.23 -5.38 8.52
CA ARG A 248 -8.46 -5.45 9.78
C ARG A 248 -7.67 -4.18 10.07
N GLU A 249 -7.13 -3.57 9.03
CA GLU A 249 -6.28 -2.37 9.12
C GLU A 249 -7.06 -1.06 9.12
N SER A 250 -8.40 -1.11 9.03
CA SER A 250 -9.25 0.06 9.17
C SER A 250 -9.16 0.61 10.60
N CYS A 251 -8.87 1.91 10.74
CA CYS A 251 -8.93 2.57 12.06
C CYS A 251 -10.34 2.63 12.65
N GLY A 252 -11.37 2.41 11.83
CA GLY A 252 -12.77 2.44 12.27
C GLY A 252 -13.38 3.83 12.43
N LYS A 253 -12.74 4.92 12.01
CA LYS A 253 -13.28 6.29 12.22
C LYS A 253 -14.53 6.59 11.38
N CYS A 254 -14.49 6.33 10.07
CA CYS A 254 -15.61 6.61 9.17
C CYS A 254 -16.49 5.37 8.97
N THR A 255 -17.81 5.54 9.07
CA THR A 255 -18.79 4.45 8.96
C THR A 255 -18.72 3.69 7.62
N PRO A 256 -18.61 4.35 6.45
CA PRO A 256 -18.53 3.63 5.17
C PRO A 256 -17.33 2.67 5.14
N CYS A 257 -16.18 3.07 5.68
CA CYS A 257 -15.01 2.20 5.77
C CYS A 257 -15.18 1.12 6.85
N ARG A 258 -15.51 1.52 8.09
CA ARG A 258 -15.56 0.62 9.26
C ARG A 258 -16.54 -0.54 9.04
N GLU A 259 -17.77 -0.21 8.66
CA GLU A 259 -18.83 -1.20 8.47
C GLU A 259 -18.73 -1.83 7.07
N GLY A 260 -18.49 -1.00 6.05
CA GLY A 260 -18.48 -1.45 4.66
C GLY A 260 -17.36 -2.44 4.38
N THR A 261 -16.12 -2.19 4.81
CA THR A 261 -15.02 -3.14 4.56
C THR A 261 -15.21 -4.47 5.29
N THR A 262 -15.77 -4.45 6.50
CA THR A 262 -16.17 -5.65 7.24
C THR A 262 -17.27 -6.41 6.49
N TRP A 263 -18.24 -5.70 5.92
CA TRP A 263 -19.31 -6.30 5.13
C TRP A 263 -18.78 -6.92 3.84
N LEU A 264 -17.91 -6.24 3.10
CA LEU A 264 -17.22 -6.77 1.92
C LEU A 264 -16.47 -8.06 2.26
N GLN A 265 -15.71 -8.07 3.36
CA GLN A 265 -15.02 -9.26 3.85
C GLN A 265 -16.01 -10.41 4.10
N ASN A 266 -17.13 -10.15 4.77
CA ASN A 266 -18.12 -11.18 5.11
C ASN A 266 -18.82 -11.76 3.88
N ILE A 267 -19.08 -10.96 2.85
CA ILE A 267 -19.64 -11.43 1.57
C ILE A 267 -18.61 -12.34 0.88
N LEU A 268 -17.38 -11.87 0.73
CA LEU A 268 -16.30 -12.65 0.09
C LEU A 268 -15.98 -13.94 0.85
N GLN A 269 -15.95 -13.90 2.17
CA GLN A 269 -15.73 -15.08 3.01
C GLN A 269 -16.87 -16.10 2.84
N ARG A 270 -18.13 -15.63 2.77
CA ARG A 270 -19.29 -16.48 2.50
C ARG A 270 -19.19 -17.19 1.13
N ILE A 271 -18.78 -16.46 0.08
CA ILE A 271 -18.54 -17.05 -1.24
C ILE A 271 -17.39 -18.07 -1.17
N GLN A 272 -16.29 -17.71 -0.49
CA GLN A 272 -15.12 -18.57 -0.33
C GLN A 272 -15.43 -19.89 0.39
N ASP A 273 -16.31 -19.85 1.39
CA ASP A 273 -16.68 -20.98 2.23
C ASP A 273 -17.76 -21.88 1.62
N GLY A 274 -18.17 -21.64 0.36
CA GLY A 274 -19.19 -22.44 -0.32
C GLY A 274 -20.62 -22.14 0.16
N TYR A 275 -20.85 -20.95 0.70
CA TYR A 275 -22.18 -20.47 1.13
C TYR A 275 -22.64 -19.26 0.32
N GLY A 276 -22.09 -19.05 -0.87
CA GLY A 276 -22.47 -17.97 -1.78
C GLY A 276 -23.98 -17.96 -2.09
N ARG A 277 -24.50 -16.79 -2.45
CA ARG A 277 -25.88 -16.56 -2.87
C ARG A 277 -25.87 -15.87 -4.24
N PRO A 278 -26.88 -16.08 -5.10
CA PRO A 278 -26.97 -15.39 -6.39
C PRO A 278 -26.88 -13.87 -6.29
N THR A 279 -27.41 -13.29 -5.21
CA THR A 279 -27.40 -11.84 -4.95
C THR A 279 -26.10 -11.31 -4.35
N ASP A 280 -25.14 -12.17 -4.01
CA ASP A 280 -23.93 -11.75 -3.29
C ASP A 280 -23.03 -10.86 -4.16
N LEU A 281 -22.97 -11.08 -5.48
CA LEU A 281 -22.14 -10.25 -6.36
C LEU A 281 -22.70 -8.85 -6.53
N ASP A 282 -24.02 -8.71 -6.70
CA ASP A 282 -24.67 -7.41 -6.80
C ASP A 282 -24.54 -6.65 -5.47
N LEU A 283 -24.74 -7.35 -4.34
CA LEU A 283 -24.52 -6.76 -3.02
C LEU A 283 -23.06 -6.35 -2.79
N LEU A 284 -22.10 -7.15 -3.25
CA LEU A 284 -20.68 -6.82 -3.14
C LEU A 284 -20.35 -5.54 -3.91
N MET A 285 -20.91 -5.37 -5.11
CA MET A 285 -20.73 -4.18 -5.93
C MET A 285 -21.46 -2.96 -5.35
N ASP A 286 -22.67 -3.13 -4.81
CA ASP A 286 -23.44 -2.06 -4.16
C ASP A 286 -22.71 -1.51 -2.92
N VAL A 287 -22.21 -2.39 -2.05
CA VAL A 287 -21.40 -1.97 -0.88
C VAL A 287 -20.11 -1.29 -1.32
N SER A 288 -19.48 -1.78 -2.40
CA SER A 288 -18.28 -1.18 -2.98
C SER A 288 -18.55 0.25 -3.50
N ASP A 289 -19.67 0.46 -4.17
CA ASP A 289 -20.10 1.77 -4.68
C ASP A 289 -20.38 2.77 -3.54
N ASN A 290 -20.98 2.32 -2.45
CA ASN A 290 -21.20 3.17 -1.26
C ASN A 290 -19.89 3.66 -0.62
N ILE A 291 -18.81 2.87 -0.68
CA ILE A 291 -17.48 3.25 -0.20
C ILE A 291 -16.76 4.14 -1.22
N SER A 292 -16.79 3.73 -2.48
CA SER A 292 -16.06 4.33 -3.60
C SER A 292 -17.00 4.58 -4.80
N PRO A 293 -17.75 5.71 -4.79
CA PRO A 293 -18.82 5.96 -5.75
C PRO A 293 -18.39 5.90 -7.21
N GLY A 294 -19.16 5.17 -8.01
CA GLY A 294 -18.94 4.88 -9.42
C GLY A 294 -17.86 3.83 -9.69
N ILE A 295 -17.11 3.40 -8.67
CA ILE A 295 -16.01 2.42 -8.79
C ILE A 295 -15.09 2.76 -9.98
N THR A 296 -14.76 4.05 -10.10
CA THR A 296 -13.95 4.59 -11.20
C THR A 296 -12.50 4.82 -10.77
N TRP A 297 -11.61 4.93 -11.75
CA TRP A 297 -10.26 5.47 -11.56
C TRP A 297 -10.16 6.90 -12.12
N PRO A 298 -9.59 7.87 -11.38
CA PRO A 298 -9.18 7.81 -9.98
C PRO A 298 -10.39 7.61 -9.04
N PRO A 299 -10.18 7.05 -7.83
CA PRO A 299 -11.28 6.73 -6.93
C PRO A 299 -11.94 7.99 -6.38
N LYS A 300 -13.27 8.03 -6.43
CA LYS A 300 -14.08 8.87 -5.57
C LYS A 300 -14.26 8.15 -4.24
N GLN A 301 -14.47 8.88 -3.15
CA GLN A 301 -14.62 8.25 -1.84
C GLN A 301 -15.61 8.98 -0.94
N THR A 302 -16.31 8.22 -0.11
CA THR A 302 -17.14 8.71 1.00
C THR A 302 -16.43 8.59 2.35
N THR A 303 -15.16 8.18 2.34
CA THR A 303 -14.33 7.93 3.51
C THR A 303 -13.36 9.07 3.78
N ILE A 304 -12.89 9.17 5.03
CA ILE A 304 -11.95 10.23 5.45
C ILE A 304 -10.59 10.11 4.77
N CYS A 305 -10.14 8.88 4.51
CA CYS A 305 -8.84 8.59 3.90
C CYS A 305 -8.98 7.54 2.79
N PRO A 306 -7.94 7.39 1.94
CA PRO A 306 -7.94 6.45 0.80
C PRO A 306 -8.00 4.95 1.15
N LEU A 307 -7.96 4.57 2.43
CA LEU A 307 -8.09 3.17 2.84
C LEU A 307 -9.42 2.56 2.37
N GLY A 308 -10.51 3.33 2.41
CA GLY A 308 -11.82 2.88 1.94
C GLY A 308 -11.79 2.40 0.48
N PRO A 309 -11.47 3.27 -0.48
CA PRO A 309 -11.28 2.88 -1.87
C PRO A 309 -10.24 1.77 -2.08
N SER A 310 -9.17 1.74 -1.28
CA SER A 310 -8.16 0.67 -1.36
C SER A 310 -8.74 -0.72 -1.11
N ALA A 311 -9.75 -0.82 -0.23
CA ALA A 311 -10.47 -2.07 0.00
C ALA A 311 -11.40 -2.48 -1.16
N VAL A 312 -11.81 -1.52 -2.00
CA VAL A 312 -12.66 -1.75 -3.17
C VAL A 312 -11.85 -2.16 -4.40
N SER A 313 -10.63 -1.63 -4.57
CA SER A 313 -9.75 -1.92 -5.71
C SER A 313 -9.58 -3.42 -6.06
N PRO A 314 -9.31 -4.35 -5.12
CA PRO A 314 -9.22 -5.77 -5.46
C PRO A 314 -10.54 -6.36 -5.96
N ILE A 315 -11.68 -5.88 -5.45
CA ILE A 315 -13.01 -6.32 -5.88
C ILE A 315 -13.29 -5.85 -7.29
N ALA A 316 -13.10 -4.56 -7.57
CA ALA A 316 -13.31 -3.98 -8.89
C ALA A 316 -12.51 -4.74 -9.96
N SER A 317 -11.23 -5.02 -9.66
CA SER A 317 -10.32 -5.70 -10.57
C SER A 317 -10.69 -7.18 -10.76
N ALA A 318 -11.01 -7.88 -9.66
CA ALA A 318 -11.39 -9.27 -9.73
C ALA A 318 -12.73 -9.47 -10.44
N MET A 319 -13.69 -8.58 -10.23
CA MET A 319 -14.99 -8.62 -10.91
C MET A 319 -14.89 -8.29 -12.40
N GLN A 320 -13.93 -7.47 -12.81
CA GLN A 320 -13.72 -7.15 -14.23
C GLN A 320 -13.33 -8.39 -15.06
N ARG A 321 -12.42 -9.23 -14.56
CA ARG A 321 -11.86 -10.36 -15.34
C ARG A 321 -12.22 -11.73 -14.81
N PHE A 322 -12.41 -11.87 -13.50
CA PHE A 322 -12.57 -13.16 -12.83
C PHE A 322 -13.98 -13.37 -12.26
N ARG A 323 -14.98 -12.56 -12.63
CA ARG A 323 -16.39 -12.79 -12.25
C ARG A 323 -16.86 -14.23 -12.46
N PRO A 324 -16.50 -14.93 -13.56
CA PRO A 324 -16.86 -16.35 -13.72
C PRO A 324 -16.34 -17.27 -12.60
N GLU A 325 -15.19 -16.96 -11.98
CA GLU A 325 -14.68 -17.74 -10.83
C GLU A 325 -15.56 -17.55 -9.58
N PHE A 326 -16.14 -16.36 -9.39
CA PHE A 326 -17.09 -16.12 -8.31
C PHE A 326 -18.42 -16.82 -8.58
N GLU A 327 -18.95 -16.69 -9.81
CA GLU A 327 -20.20 -17.33 -10.23
C GLU A 327 -20.11 -18.86 -10.10
N ALA A 328 -19.00 -19.48 -10.50
CA ALA A 328 -18.78 -20.91 -10.37
C ALA A 328 -18.86 -21.39 -8.90
N ARG A 329 -18.29 -20.64 -7.96
CA ARG A 329 -18.38 -20.96 -6.52
C ARG A 329 -19.79 -20.81 -5.97
N ILE A 330 -20.52 -19.79 -6.44
CA ILE A 330 -21.92 -19.57 -6.04
C ILE A 330 -22.79 -20.71 -6.57
N ALA A 331 -22.64 -21.11 -7.83
CA ALA A 331 -23.37 -22.23 -8.42
C ALA A 331 -23.12 -23.55 -7.67
N GLN A 332 -21.85 -23.86 -7.36
CA GLN A 332 -21.49 -25.02 -6.55
C GLN A 332 -22.14 -25.00 -5.15
N ALA A 333 -22.21 -23.83 -4.52
CA ALA A 333 -22.87 -23.66 -3.23
C ALA A 333 -24.39 -23.92 -3.32
N GLU A 334 -25.04 -23.50 -4.41
CA GLU A 334 -26.45 -23.76 -4.64
C GLU A 334 -26.75 -25.23 -4.87
N GLU A 335 -25.96 -25.92 -5.70
CA GLU A 335 -26.10 -27.36 -5.92
C GLU A 335 -25.96 -28.14 -4.60
N ALA A 336 -24.96 -27.80 -3.79
CA ALA A 336 -24.75 -28.42 -2.49
C ALA A 336 -25.96 -28.22 -1.55
N ARG A 337 -26.59 -27.04 -1.54
CA ARG A 337 -27.80 -26.79 -0.72
C ARG A 337 -29.01 -27.61 -1.15
N HIS A 338 -29.22 -27.77 -2.45
CA HIS A 338 -30.33 -28.57 -2.97
C HIS A 338 -30.13 -30.08 -2.75
N SER A 339 -28.89 -30.52 -2.49
CA SER A 339 -28.57 -31.93 -2.25
C SER A 339 -28.81 -32.43 -0.82
N VAL A 340 -29.14 -31.57 0.15
CA VAL A 340 -29.42 -31.99 1.53
C VAL A 340 -30.84 -32.57 1.61
N PRO A 341 -31.01 -33.90 1.80
CA PRO A 341 -32.34 -34.49 1.87
C PRO A 341 -33.06 -34.01 3.14
N VAL A 342 -34.18 -33.32 2.97
CA VAL A 342 -35.09 -33.02 4.07
C VAL A 342 -35.86 -34.30 4.39
N ASN A 343 -35.33 -35.12 5.31
CA ASN A 343 -36.07 -36.26 5.85
C ASN A 343 -37.24 -35.75 6.71
N PHE A 344 -38.39 -35.55 6.08
CA PHE A 344 -39.65 -35.39 6.81
C PHE A 344 -40.03 -36.75 7.43
N THR A 345 -39.58 -37.02 8.64
CA THR A 345 -40.25 -38.00 9.50
C THR A 345 -41.64 -37.46 9.80
N LYS A 346 -42.65 -37.89 9.02
CA LYS A 346 -44.06 -37.76 9.41
C LYS A 346 -44.21 -38.42 10.78
N ALA A 347 -44.42 -37.62 11.82
CA ALA A 347 -44.89 -38.14 13.09
C ALA A 347 -46.22 -38.86 12.84
N SER A 348 -46.20 -40.19 12.93
CA SER A 348 -47.37 -41.03 12.84
C SER A 348 -48.33 -40.65 13.96
N SER A 349 -49.50 -40.14 13.61
CA SER A 349 -50.66 -40.00 14.48
C SER A 349 -50.95 -41.34 15.18
N HIS A 350 -50.78 -41.37 16.49
CA HIS A 350 -51.39 -42.31 17.43
C HIS A 350 -51.99 -41.41 18.51
N GLY A 351 -53.24 -41.45 18.92
CA GLY A 351 -54.42 -42.25 18.61
C GLY A 351 -55.53 -41.69 19.50
#